data_AF-A0A849TNL0-F1
#
_entry.id   AF-A0A849TNL0-F1
#
_cell.length_a   1.000
_cell.length_b   1.000
_cell.length_c   1.000
_cell.angle_alpha   90.00
_cell.angle_beta   90.00
_cell.angle_gamma   90.00
#
_symmetry.space_group_name_H-M   'P 1'
#
loop_
_entity.id
_entity.type
_entity.pdbx_description
1 polymer ?
#
loop_
_entity_poly.entity_id
_entity_poly.type
_entity_poly.pdbx_seq_one_letter_code
_entity_poly.pdbx_strand_id
1 'polypeptide(L)' 'MTENITTSSNVVWQNATVTRARRETQNGHRGAIIWFTGLSGSGKSTLAHAVEEALHQRGCRTFVLDGDNVRHGL' A
#
# COMPACT_ATOMS: atom_id res chain seq x y z
N MET A 1 -0.84 31.80 -24.76
CA MET A 1 -1.68 30.59 -24.89
C MET A 1 -1.57 29.84 -23.57
N THR A 2 -2.40 30.19 -22.60
CA THR A 2 -2.40 29.60 -21.24
C THR A 2 -3.60 28.69 -21.12
N GLU A 3 -3.38 27.38 -21.08
CA GLU A 3 -4.44 26.40 -20.85
C GLU A 3 -4.89 26.46 -19.38
N ASN A 4 -6.13 26.89 -19.18
CA ASN A 4 -6.83 26.75 -17.90
C ASN A 4 -7.24 25.29 -17.74
N ILE A 5 -6.53 24.54 -16.88
CA ILE A 5 -6.95 23.21 -16.46
C ILE A 5 -8.16 23.37 -15.54
N THR A 6 -9.35 23.27 -16.11
CA THR A 6 -10.63 23.27 -15.39
C THR A 6 -10.70 22.00 -14.55
N THR A 7 -10.35 22.12 -13.26
CA THR A 7 -10.53 21.04 -12.29
C THR A 7 -12.04 20.80 -12.14
N SER A 8 -12.48 19.57 -12.41
CA SER A 8 -13.87 19.16 -12.38
C SER A 8 -14.53 19.51 -11.04
N SER A 9 -15.57 20.34 -11.09
CA SER A 9 -16.30 20.94 -9.95
C SER A 9 -17.11 19.95 -9.09
N ASN A 10 -16.96 18.64 -9.32
CA ASN A 10 -17.83 17.61 -8.78
C ASN A 10 -17.08 16.55 -7.93
N VAL A 11 -15.86 16.85 -7.50
CA VAL A 11 -15.10 16.01 -6.57
C VAL A 11 -15.15 16.64 -5.19
N VAL A 12 -16.15 16.26 -4.39
CA VAL A 12 -16.17 16.57 -2.96
C VAL A 12 -15.27 15.54 -2.27
N TRP A 13 -14.15 16.00 -1.72
CA TRP A 13 -13.30 15.18 -0.86
C TRP A 13 -14.10 14.77 0.39
N GLN A 14 -14.56 13.52 0.43
CA GLN A 14 -15.17 12.95 1.62
C GLN A 14 -14.05 12.69 2.64
N ASN A 15 -14.08 13.41 3.76
CA ASN A 15 -13.14 13.16 4.85
C ASN A 15 -13.42 11.78 5.45
N ALA A 16 -12.46 10.87 5.35
CA ALA A 16 -12.60 9.55 5.96
C ALA A 16 -12.71 9.67 7.49
N THR A 17 -13.77 9.11 8.07
CA THR A 17 -13.98 9.08 9.53
C THR A 17 -12.78 8.46 10.26
N VAL A 18 -12.16 7.45 9.65
CA VAL A 18 -10.88 6.86 10.10
C VAL A 18 -9.74 7.41 9.25
N THR A 19 -9.14 8.49 9.74
CA THR A 19 -8.03 9.17 9.06
C THR A 19 -6.74 8.35 9.09
N ARG A 20 -5.79 8.69 8.21
CA ARG A 20 -4.43 8.14 8.23
C ARG A 20 -3.77 8.29 9.60
N ALA A 21 -3.81 9.49 10.18
CA ALA A 21 -3.21 9.75 11.49
C ALA A 21 -3.78 8.83 12.58
N ARG A 22 -5.10 8.61 12.60
CA ARG A 22 -5.73 7.67 13.54
C ARG A 22 -5.20 6.24 13.38
N ARG A 23 -5.00 5.77 12.14
CA ARG A 23 -4.44 4.43 11.88
C ARG A 23 -2.96 4.34 12.28
N GLU A 24 -2.18 5.37 11.98
CA GLU A 24 -0.75 5.41 12.32
C GLU A 24 -0.55 5.45 13.84
N THR A 25 -1.35 6.25 14.58
CA THR A 25 -1.37 6.23 16.05
C THR A 25 -1.75 4.86 16.59
N GLN A 26 -2.77 4.21 16.04
CA GLN A 26 -3.19 2.87 16.47
C GLN A 26 -2.12 1.80 16.20
N ASN A 27 -1.40 1.90 15.08
CA ASN A 27 -0.39 0.93 14.68
C ASN A 27 0.98 1.19 15.32
N GLY A 28 1.24 2.39 15.85
CA GLY A 28 2.56 2.79 16.35
C GLY A 28 3.61 3.02 15.25
N HIS A 29 3.19 3.03 13.98
CA HIS A 29 4.06 3.25 12.84
C HIS A 29 3.31 3.89 11.66
N ARG A 30 4.07 4.50 10.75
CA ARG A 30 3.52 5.06 9.50
C ARG A 30 3.17 3.94 8.51
N GLY A 31 2.14 4.17 7.71
CA GLY A 31 1.84 3.30 6.57
C GLY A 31 2.79 3.56 5.40
N ALA A 32 3.20 2.51 4.70
CA ALA A 32 4.04 2.58 3.50
C ALA A 32 3.64 1.49 2.50
N ILE A 33 3.96 1.70 1.22
CA ILE A 33 3.84 0.71 0.15
C ILE A 33 5.26 0.42 -0.35
N ILE A 34 5.64 -0.85 -0.36
CA ILE A 34 6.89 -1.32 -0.95
C ILE A 34 6.51 -2.05 -2.24
N TRP A 35 6.94 -1.51 -3.38
CA TRP A 35 6.56 -2.00 -4.69
C TRP A 35 7.74 -2.72 -5.36
N PHE A 36 7.71 -4.06 -5.34
CA PHE A 36 8.74 -4.89 -5.98
C PHE A 36 8.43 -5.08 -7.47
N THR A 37 9.37 -4.75 -8.34
CA THR A 37 9.27 -4.96 -9.80
C THR A 37 10.49 -5.70 -10.33
N GLY A 38 10.34 -6.31 -11.50
CA GLY A 38 11.37 -7.17 -12.09
C GLY A 38 10.79 -8.33 -12.90
N LEU A 39 11.66 -8.96 -13.69
CA LEU A 39 11.31 -10.08 -14.58
C LEU A 39 10.67 -11.26 -13.83
N SER A 40 9.93 -12.10 -14.55
CA SER A 40 9.45 -13.36 -13.97
C SER A 40 10.64 -14.21 -13.48
N GLY A 41 10.52 -14.83 -12.31
CA GLY A 41 11.61 -15.60 -11.69
C GLY A 41 12.71 -14.76 -11.02
N SER A 42 12.66 -13.42 -11.04
CA SER A 42 13.68 -12.57 -10.39
C SER A 42 13.64 -12.55 -8.85
N GLY A 43 12.81 -13.38 -8.21
CA GLY A 43 12.72 -13.49 -6.75
C GLY A 43 11.86 -12.43 -6.04
N LYS A 44 10.99 -11.70 -6.74
CA LYS A 44 10.15 -10.63 -6.14
C LYS A 44 9.29 -11.13 -4.98
N SER A 45 8.54 -12.21 -5.20
CA SER A 45 7.66 -12.81 -4.18
C SER A 45 8.46 -13.33 -3.00
N THR A 46 9.59 -13.98 -3.27
CA THR A 46 10.53 -14.46 -2.23
C THR A 46 11.00 -13.31 -1.34
N LEU A 47 11.41 -12.18 -1.94
CA LEU A 47 11.84 -11.01 -1.19
C LEU A 47 10.67 -10.34 -0.44
N ALA A 48 9.49 -10.25 -1.06
CA ALA A 48 8.31 -9.66 -0.44
C ALA A 48 7.90 -10.40 0.85
N HIS A 49 7.86 -11.74 0.82
CA HIS A 49 7.57 -12.55 2.00
C HIS A 49 8.67 -12.48 3.07
N ALA A 50 9.95 -12.42 2.67
CA ALA A 50 11.04 -12.23 3.63
C ALA A 50 10.95 -10.87 4.34
N VAL A 51 10.56 -9.81 3.61
CA VAL A 51 10.34 -8.48 4.17
C VAL A 51 9.10 -8.45 5.08
N GLU A 52 8.01 -9.12 4.69
CA GLU A 52 6.82 -9.28 5.52
C GLU A 52 7.13 -9.96 6.85
N GLU A 53 7.82 -11.10 6.83
CA GLU A 53 8.24 -11.82 8.03
C GLU A 53 9.10 -10.94 8.95
N ALA A 54 10.09 -10.26 8.39
CA ALA A 54 10.98 -9.38 9.15
C ALA A 54 10.25 -8.18 9.79
N LEU A 55 9.21 -7.65 9.14
CA LEU A 55 8.37 -6.57 9.68
C LEU A 55 7.38 -7.10 10.72
N HIS A 56 6.80 -8.27 10.50
CA HIS A 56 5.91 -8.94 11.45
C HIS A 56 6.62 -9.21 12.78
N GLN A 57 7.85 -9.73 12.74
CA GLN A 57 8.69 -9.93 13.92
C GLN A 57 8.99 -8.65 14.70
N ARG A 58 8.89 -7.48 14.05
CA ARG A 58 9.05 -6.15 14.69
C ARG A 58 7.72 -5.57 15.19
N GLY A 59 6.63 -6.33 15.11
CA GLY A 59 5.29 -5.90 15.51
C GLY A 59 4.59 -4.99 14.50
N CYS A 60 5.09 -4.87 13.27
CA CYS A 60 4.43 -4.09 12.23
C CYS A 60 3.26 -4.88 11.63
N ARG A 61 2.15 -4.19 11.32
CA ARG A 61 1.07 -4.76 10.53
C ARG A 61 1.42 -4.69 9.05
N THR A 62 1.52 -5.85 8.41
CA THR A 62 1.95 -5.99 7.01
C THR A 62 1.05 -6.95 6.25
N PHE A 63 1.07 -6.82 4.93
CA PHE A 63 0.38 -7.72 4.01
C PHE A 63 1.07 -7.72 2.66
N VAL A 64 1.31 -8.89 2.09
CA VAL A 64 1.84 -9.07 0.73
C VAL A 64 0.69 -9.22 -0.28
N LEU A 65 0.68 -8.33 -1.28
CA LEU A 65 -0.19 -8.43 -2.46
C LEU A 65 0.62 -9.02 -3.61
N ASP A 66 0.46 -10.32 -3.85
CA ASP A 66 1.09 -11.01 -4.98
C ASP A 66 0.04 -11.52 -5.98
N GLY A 67 0.39 -11.53 -7.27
CA GLY A 67 -0.48 -11.95 -8.36
C GLY A 67 -0.98 -13.39 -8.23
N ASP A 68 -0.22 -14.25 -7.54
CA ASP A 68 -0.65 -15.61 -7.24
C ASP A 68 -1.70 -15.63 -6.13
N ASN A 69 -1.56 -14.84 -5.06
CA ASN A 69 -2.55 -14.77 -3.97
C ASN A 69 -3.83 -14.02 -4.38
N VAL A 70 -3.71 -12.96 -5.18
CA VAL A 70 -4.89 -12.21 -5.67
C VAL A 70 -5.73 -13.05 -6.64
N ARG A 71 -5.13 -14.00 -7.38
CA ARG A 71 -5.86 -14.91 -8.29
C ARG A 71 -6.67 -15.99 -7.59
N HIS A 72 -6.31 -16.35 -6.36
CA HIS A 72 -7.04 -17.35 -5.58
C HIS A 72 -8.12 -16.75 -4.68
N GLY A 73 -8.34 -15.42 -4.75
CA GLY A 73 -9.28 -14.69 -3.91
C GLY A 73 -8.63 -14.15 -2.64
N LEU A 74 -9.07 -12.97 -2.22
CA LEU A 74 -8.78 -12.42 -0.88
C LEU A 74 -9.50 -13.23 0.19
#